data_AF-A0A8T5LH89-F1
#
_entry.id   AF-A0A8T5LH89-F1
#
_cell.length_a   1.000
_cell.length_b   1.000
_cell.length_c   1.000
_cell.angle_alpha   90.00
_cell.angle_beta   90.00
_cell.angle_gamma   90.00
#
_symmetry.space_group_name_H-M   'P 1'
#
loop_
_entity.id
_entity.type
_entity.pdbx_description
1 polymer ?
#
loop_
_entity_poly.entity_id
_entity_poly.type
_entity_poly.pdbx_seq_one_letter_code
_entity_poly.pdbx_strand_id
1 'polypeptide(L)'
;MFITSKDFLSLYERPNSGKRSLNKIKHLLPFELNKHVASVVSYVTFDGHLSNDYLQLYLSSKDKKTLRDFSNLLENKFKMKGKLEKRIEGFGESYKLRMFNGPFCRLIKLSGAPAGKKVIVLFDVPKWIRENKESSRNYLRIAFDCEGCVWRDPDGYPRIRFAMNKSLNLLEDGKKFIQSMKDMLGEFDIKTTKTWERGGYSNGIIPTKSLCFSIKTRSIKKFSEQIGFNIERKQKLLKEIVESDVMGRFD
;
A
#
# COMPACT_ATOMS: atom_id res chain seq x y z
N MET A 1 -12.77 -13.07 -7.96
CA MET A 1 -12.03 -14.15 -7.27
C MET A 1 -12.48 -14.14 -5.80
N PHE A 2 -12.60 -15.30 -5.16
CA PHE A 2 -13.13 -15.40 -3.80
C PHE A 2 -12.22 -16.27 -2.92
N ILE A 3 -12.14 -15.95 -1.63
CA ILE A 3 -11.58 -16.83 -0.61
C ILE A 3 -12.74 -17.61 0.02
N THR A 4 -12.64 -18.93 0.02
CA THR A 4 -13.66 -19.84 0.55
C THR A 4 -13.42 -20.17 2.02
N SER A 5 -14.41 -20.79 2.67
CA SER A 5 -14.23 -21.36 4.02
C SER A 5 -13.10 -22.39 4.07
N LYS A 6 -12.88 -23.15 2.99
CA LYS A 6 -11.79 -24.14 2.91
C LYS A 6 -10.43 -23.45 2.94
N ASP A 7 -10.27 -22.40 2.14
CA ASP A 7 -9.04 -21.60 2.11
C ASP A 7 -8.77 -20.98 3.47
N PHE A 8 -9.80 -20.41 4.11
CA PHE A 8 -9.69 -19.84 5.45
C PHE A 8 -9.26 -20.86 6.51
N LEU A 9 -9.90 -22.03 6.53
CA LEU A 9 -9.59 -23.08 7.50
C LEU A 9 -8.18 -23.67 7.31
N SER A 10 -7.60 -23.59 6.11
CA SER A 10 -6.23 -24.07 5.84
C SER A 10 -5.15 -23.34 6.64
N LEU A 11 -5.44 -22.14 7.15
CA LEU A 11 -4.51 -21.37 7.99
C LEU A 11 -4.49 -21.79 9.47
N TYR A 12 -5.25 -22.82 9.85
CA TYR A 12 -5.35 -23.27 11.23
C TYR A 12 -4.82 -24.70 11.37
N GLU A 13 -3.77 -24.87 12.17
CA GLU A 13 -3.26 -26.19 12.54
C GLU A 13 -4.30 -27.01 13.34
N ARG A 14 -5.09 -26.33 14.19
CA ARG A 14 -6.11 -26.95 15.03
C ARG A 14 -7.51 -26.73 14.44
N PRO A 15 -8.20 -27.77 13.93
CA PRO A 15 -9.50 -27.63 13.27
C PRO A 15 -10.57 -26.94 14.12
N ASN A 16 -10.62 -27.24 15.43
CA ASN A 16 -11.59 -26.63 16.35
C ASN A 16 -11.34 -25.13 16.57
N SER A 17 -10.08 -24.68 16.51
CA SER A 17 -9.76 -23.25 16.54
C SER A 17 -10.25 -22.57 15.26
N GLY A 18 -9.97 -23.19 14.10
CA GLY A 18 -10.43 -22.71 12.80
C GLY A 18 -11.94 -22.58 12.72
N LYS A 19 -12.70 -23.59 13.16
CA LYS A 19 -14.18 -23.56 13.19
C LYS A 19 -14.72 -22.41 14.04
N ARG A 20 -14.17 -22.20 15.25
CA ARG A 20 -14.56 -21.08 16.12
C ARG A 20 -14.27 -19.73 15.48
N SER A 21 -13.12 -19.58 14.82
CA SER A 21 -12.76 -18.37 14.09
C SER A 21 -13.63 -18.13 12.85
N LEU A 22 -13.94 -19.18 12.10
CA LEU A 22 -14.78 -19.14 10.91
C LEU A 22 -16.18 -18.59 11.25
N ASN A 23 -16.76 -19.04 12.37
CA ASN A 23 -18.07 -18.55 12.82
C ASN A 23 -18.10 -17.03 13.03
N LYS A 24 -16.98 -16.41 13.45
CA LYS A 24 -16.88 -14.94 13.66
C LYS A 24 -16.91 -14.15 12.36
N ILE A 25 -16.52 -14.75 11.23
CA ILE A 25 -16.43 -14.09 9.92
C ILE A 25 -17.32 -14.76 8.86
N LYS A 26 -18.24 -15.63 9.25
CA LYS A 26 -19.08 -16.39 8.30
C LYS A 26 -19.86 -15.46 7.36
N HIS A 27 -20.29 -14.29 7.87
CA HIS A 27 -20.98 -13.26 7.10
C HIS A 27 -20.10 -12.58 6.02
N LEU A 28 -18.78 -12.75 6.09
CA LEU A 28 -17.84 -12.25 5.09
C LEU A 28 -17.48 -13.30 4.03
N LEU A 29 -17.98 -14.54 4.14
CA LEU A 29 -17.62 -15.64 3.25
C LEU A 29 -18.78 -16.01 2.29
N PRO A 30 -18.50 -16.31 1.00
CA PRO A 30 -17.19 -16.27 0.36
C PRO A 30 -16.64 -14.83 0.26
N PHE A 31 -15.36 -14.66 0.60
CA PHE A 31 -14.77 -13.31 0.73
C PHE A 31 -14.30 -12.83 -0.64
N GLU A 32 -15.04 -11.88 -1.19
CA GLU A 32 -14.78 -11.32 -2.50
C GLU A 32 -13.49 -10.47 -2.51
N LEU A 33 -12.58 -10.83 -3.42
CA LEU A 33 -11.38 -10.03 -3.69
C LEU A 33 -11.74 -8.91 -4.66
N ASN A 34 -11.96 -7.72 -4.09
CA ASN A 34 -12.37 -6.52 -4.80
C ASN A 34 -11.47 -5.32 -4.43
N LYS A 35 -11.82 -4.14 -4.98
CA LYS A 35 -11.05 -2.91 -4.78
C LYS A 35 -10.90 -2.47 -3.32
N HIS A 36 -11.84 -2.82 -2.44
CA HIS A 36 -11.81 -2.47 -1.02
C HIS A 36 -10.79 -3.34 -0.29
N VAL A 37 -10.74 -4.63 -0.62
CA VAL A 37 -9.68 -5.54 -0.14
C VAL A 37 -8.33 -5.07 -0.65
N ALA A 38 -8.24 -4.63 -1.91
CA ALA A 38 -6.99 -4.13 -2.50
C ALA A 38 -6.47 -2.90 -1.76
N SER A 39 -7.36 -2.01 -1.33
CA SER A 39 -7.00 -0.88 -0.47
C SER A 39 -6.43 -1.31 0.88
N VAL A 40 -7.05 -2.30 1.55
CA VAL A 40 -6.52 -2.82 2.83
C VAL A 40 -5.15 -3.47 2.63
N VAL A 41 -5.00 -4.32 1.60
CA VAL A 41 -3.72 -4.95 1.26
C VAL A 41 -2.65 -3.91 0.94
N SER A 42 -3.00 -2.84 0.20
CA SER A 42 -2.08 -1.74 -0.12
C SER A 42 -1.61 -1.02 1.13
N TYR A 43 -2.52 -0.55 1.99
CA TYR A 43 -2.15 0.06 3.27
C TYR A 43 -1.26 -0.85 4.11
N VAL A 44 -1.60 -2.14 4.24
CA VAL A 44 -0.76 -3.10 4.96
C VAL A 44 0.60 -3.29 4.31
N THR A 45 0.72 -3.17 2.99
CA THR A 45 1.99 -3.32 2.27
C THR A 45 2.92 -2.13 2.47
N PHE A 46 2.41 -0.90 2.61
CA PHE A 46 3.25 0.31 2.65
C PHE A 46 3.38 0.87 4.07
N ASP A 47 2.39 1.60 4.58
CA ASP A 47 2.46 2.26 5.91
C ASP A 47 1.88 1.44 7.08
N GLY A 48 1.19 0.35 6.78
CA GLY A 48 0.53 -0.50 7.75
C GLY A 48 1.40 -1.63 8.27
N HIS A 49 0.79 -2.53 9.04
CA HIS A 49 1.43 -3.74 9.51
C HIS A 49 0.39 -4.81 9.80
N LEU A 50 0.71 -6.04 9.41
CA LEU A 50 0.00 -7.25 9.80
C LEU A 50 0.97 -8.09 10.64
N SER A 51 0.57 -8.48 11.84
CA SER A 51 1.46 -9.28 12.72
C SER A 51 1.66 -10.69 12.19
N ASN A 52 2.80 -11.31 12.54
CA ASN A 52 3.16 -12.67 12.11
C ASN A 52 2.21 -13.76 12.64
N ASP A 53 1.59 -13.53 13.80
CA ASP A 53 0.56 -14.42 14.39
C ASP A 53 -0.84 -14.19 13.81
N TYR A 54 -0.96 -13.20 12.92
CA TYR A 54 -2.20 -12.73 12.31
C TYR A 54 -3.27 -12.38 13.34
N LEU A 55 -2.90 -11.86 14.51
CA LEU A 55 -3.86 -11.43 15.54
C LEU A 55 -4.21 -9.95 15.42
N GLN A 56 -3.32 -9.14 14.83
CA GLN A 56 -3.50 -7.70 14.73
C GLN A 56 -3.07 -7.14 13.38
N LEU A 57 -3.76 -6.07 13.01
CA LEU A 57 -3.40 -5.20 11.91
C LEU A 57 -3.44 -3.76 12.40
N TYR A 58 -2.53 -2.92 11.93
CA TYR A 58 -2.59 -1.48 12.18
C TYR A 58 -2.13 -0.65 11.00
N LEU A 59 -2.55 0.61 10.98
CA LEU A 59 -2.03 1.68 10.13
C LEU A 59 -1.53 2.82 11.01
N SER A 60 -0.32 3.29 10.75
CA SER A 60 0.24 4.47 11.41
C SER A 60 0.27 5.64 10.43
N SER A 61 -0.14 6.83 10.85
CA SER A 61 -0.01 8.03 10.04
C SER A 61 -0.03 9.30 10.91
N LYS A 62 0.60 10.37 10.41
CA LYS A 62 0.43 11.72 10.95
C LYS A 62 -0.86 12.38 10.44
N ASP A 63 -1.37 11.93 9.30
CA ASP A 63 -2.62 12.41 8.74
C ASP A 63 -3.83 11.66 9.34
N LYS A 64 -4.58 12.36 10.19
CA LYS A 64 -5.82 11.86 10.80
C LYS A 64 -6.89 11.52 9.77
N LYS A 65 -6.92 12.22 8.62
CA LYS A 65 -7.91 11.95 7.58
C LYS A 65 -7.66 10.58 6.97
N THR A 66 -6.42 10.26 6.61
CA THR A 66 -6.03 8.91 6.16
C THR A 66 -6.48 7.81 7.15
N LEU A 67 -6.27 8.00 8.46
CA LEU A 67 -6.71 7.01 9.45
C LEU A 67 -8.23 6.92 9.58
N ARG A 68 -8.95 8.04 9.48
CA ARG A 68 -10.41 8.07 9.48
C ARG A 68 -10.97 7.36 8.25
N ASP A 69 -10.44 7.64 7.07
CA ASP A 69 -10.85 7.03 5.81
C ASP A 69 -10.59 5.51 5.84
N PHE A 70 -9.45 5.10 6.39
CA PHE A 70 -9.16 3.67 6.61
C PHE A 70 -10.08 3.03 7.64
N SER A 71 -10.40 3.71 8.75
CA SER A 71 -11.38 3.22 9.74
C SER A 71 -12.76 3.04 9.13
N ASN A 72 -13.23 4.04 8.35
CA ASN A 72 -14.51 4.00 7.66
C ASN A 72 -14.55 2.86 6.63
N LEU A 73 -13.45 2.60 5.93
CA LEU A 73 -13.33 1.45 5.04
C LEU A 73 -13.54 0.13 5.81
N LEU A 74 -12.84 -0.05 6.92
CA LEU A 74 -12.94 -1.25 7.76
C LEU A 74 -14.36 -1.44 8.32
N GLU A 75 -14.95 -0.38 8.86
CA GLU A 75 -16.26 -0.45 9.51
C GLU A 75 -17.38 -0.63 8.49
N ASN A 76 -17.40 0.17 7.42
CA ASN A 76 -18.52 0.15 6.47
C ASN A 76 -18.51 -1.11 5.60
N LYS A 77 -17.33 -1.55 5.14
CA LYS A 77 -17.20 -2.67 4.19
C LYS A 77 -17.01 -4.03 4.86
N PHE A 78 -16.37 -4.06 6.03
CA PHE A 78 -16.02 -5.33 6.68
C PHE A 78 -16.62 -5.49 8.07
N LYS A 79 -17.37 -4.50 8.57
CA LYS A 79 -17.93 -4.48 9.94
C LYS A 79 -16.85 -4.68 11.01
N MET A 80 -15.66 -4.15 10.73
CA MET A 80 -14.50 -4.23 11.62
C MET A 80 -14.20 -2.86 12.21
N LYS A 81 -14.10 -2.79 13.54
CA LYS A 81 -13.78 -1.55 14.25
C LYS A 81 -12.33 -1.54 14.73
N GLY A 82 -11.61 -0.48 14.39
CA GLY A 82 -10.28 -0.19 14.93
C GLY A 82 -10.33 0.70 16.17
N LYS A 83 -9.26 0.68 16.95
CA LYS A 83 -8.98 1.61 18.05
C LYS A 83 -7.93 2.61 17.59
N LEU A 84 -8.22 3.90 17.70
CA LEU A 84 -7.26 4.96 17.43
C LEU A 84 -6.43 5.23 18.69
N GLU A 85 -5.10 5.17 18.57
CA GLU A 85 -4.14 5.43 19.63
C GLU A 85 -3.25 6.60 19.24
N LYS A 86 -3.09 7.60 20.12
CA LYS A 86 -2.06 8.64 19.96
C LYS A 86 -0.69 8.04 20.32
N ARG A 87 0.32 8.34 19.51
CA ARG A 87 1.72 7.94 19.72
C ARG A 87 2.58 9.20 19.72
N ILE A 88 3.23 9.45 20.84
CA ILE A 88 4.29 10.45 20.96
C ILE A 88 5.58 9.65 20.88
N GLU A 89 6.20 9.65 19.71
CA GLU A 89 7.53 9.09 19.51
C GLU A 89 8.50 10.28 19.35
N GLY A 90 9.80 10.12 19.62
CA GLY A 90 10.79 11.21 19.59
C GLY A 90 10.92 11.98 18.25
N PHE A 91 10.19 11.55 17.21
CA PHE A 91 10.11 12.16 15.88
C PHE A 91 8.79 12.90 15.61
N GLY A 92 8.05 13.23 16.68
CA GLY A 92 6.81 14.01 16.68
C GLY A 92 5.55 13.19 16.96
N GLU A 93 4.41 13.87 16.89
CA GLU A 93 3.10 13.25 17.10
C GLU A 93 2.68 12.42 15.89
N SER A 94 2.29 11.17 16.13
CA SER A 94 1.66 10.30 15.14
C SER A 94 0.46 9.58 15.77
N TYR A 95 -0.36 8.97 14.93
CA TYR A 95 -1.52 8.21 15.36
C TYR A 95 -1.47 6.81 14.77
N LYS A 96 -2.03 5.85 15.49
CA LYS A 96 -2.08 4.44 15.09
C LYS A 96 -3.51 3.94 15.20
N LEU A 97 -4.11 3.56 14.07
CA LEU A 97 -5.37 2.82 14.07
C LEU A 97 -5.05 1.33 14.13
N ARG A 98 -5.38 0.68 15.25
CA ARG A 98 -5.09 -0.74 15.49
C ARG A 98 -6.38 -1.55 15.59
N MET A 99 -6.39 -2.73 15.00
CA MET A 99 -7.51 -3.67 15.06
C MET A 99 -7.00 -5.04 15.51
N PHE A 100 -7.69 -5.61 16.49
CA PHE A 100 -7.43 -6.96 17.01
C PHE A 100 -8.55 -7.90 16.57
N ASN A 101 -8.44 -8.41 15.34
CA ASN A 101 -9.39 -9.39 14.80
C ASN A 101 -8.62 -10.47 14.04
N GLY A 102 -8.25 -11.54 14.74
CA GLY A 102 -7.43 -12.61 14.17
C GLY A 102 -8.04 -13.31 12.93
N PRO A 103 -9.35 -13.61 12.91
CA PRO A 103 -10.00 -14.13 11.71
C PRO A 103 -9.89 -13.18 10.50
N PHE A 104 -10.19 -11.90 10.68
CA PHE A 104 -10.09 -10.93 9.57
C PHE A 104 -8.64 -10.72 9.11
N CYS A 105 -7.69 -10.66 10.04
CA CYS A 105 -6.26 -10.56 9.72
C CYS A 105 -5.77 -11.75 8.86
N ARG A 106 -6.31 -12.95 9.09
CA ARG A 106 -6.06 -14.13 8.24
C ARG A 106 -6.68 -14.02 6.85
N LEU A 107 -7.88 -13.43 6.71
CA LEU A 107 -8.43 -13.10 5.39
C LEU A 107 -7.53 -12.13 4.63
N ILE A 108 -7.00 -11.11 5.29
CA ILE A 108 -6.07 -10.15 4.69
C ILE A 108 -4.74 -10.82 4.31
N LYS A 109 -4.24 -11.78 5.12
CA LYS A 109 -3.10 -12.62 4.75
C LYS A 109 -3.37 -13.45 3.49
N LEU A 110 -4.52 -14.13 3.42
CA LEU A 110 -4.93 -14.92 2.24
C LEU A 110 -5.15 -14.05 1.00
N SER A 111 -5.55 -12.78 1.20
CA SER A 111 -5.67 -11.79 0.13
C SER A 111 -4.31 -11.35 -0.44
N GLY A 112 -3.20 -11.75 0.20
CA GLY A 112 -1.83 -11.56 -0.28
C GLY A 112 -1.05 -10.45 0.44
N ALA A 113 -1.55 -9.93 1.56
CA ALA A 113 -0.80 -8.94 2.32
C ALA A 113 0.46 -9.54 2.99
N PRO A 114 1.60 -8.84 2.97
CA PRO A 114 2.79 -9.27 3.72
C PRO A 114 2.54 -9.10 5.24
N ALA A 115 3.09 -10.03 6.02
CA ALA A 115 3.08 -9.97 7.48
C ALA A 115 4.49 -9.73 8.01
N GLY A 116 4.60 -9.05 9.16
CA GLY A 116 5.88 -8.81 9.82
C GLY A 116 6.68 -7.64 9.24
N LYS A 117 8.01 -7.75 9.34
CA LYS A 117 8.96 -6.72 8.92
C LYS A 117 9.17 -6.80 7.39
N LYS A 118 8.47 -5.96 6.65
CA LYS A 118 8.45 -5.94 5.17
C LYS A 118 9.83 -5.81 4.51
N VAL A 119 10.76 -5.13 5.20
CA VAL A 119 12.16 -4.99 4.76
C VAL A 119 12.83 -6.36 4.55
N ILE A 120 12.46 -7.39 5.33
CA ILE A 120 13.07 -8.73 5.32
C ILE A 120 12.10 -9.85 4.90
N VAL A 121 10.93 -9.51 4.39
CA VAL A 121 9.91 -10.48 3.97
C VAL A 121 9.78 -10.46 2.45
N LEU A 122 9.79 -11.63 1.81
CA LEU A 122 9.49 -11.76 0.39
C LEU A 122 8.00 -11.52 0.14
N PHE A 123 7.67 -10.64 -0.81
CA PHE A 123 6.31 -10.41 -1.28
C PHE A 123 6.32 -9.79 -2.66
N ASP A 124 5.19 -9.91 -3.37
CA ASP A 124 4.91 -9.24 -4.63
C ASP A 124 3.45 -8.76 -4.64
N VAL A 125 3.04 -8.00 -5.67
CA VAL A 125 1.63 -7.60 -5.84
C VAL A 125 0.78 -8.84 -6.18
N PRO A 126 -0.28 -9.12 -5.40
CA PRO A 126 -1.17 -10.24 -5.69
C PRO A 126 -1.71 -10.22 -7.12
N LYS A 127 -1.72 -11.39 -7.77
CA LYS A 127 -2.15 -11.54 -9.17
C LYS A 127 -3.55 -10.93 -9.42
N TRP A 128 -4.50 -11.19 -8.52
CA TRP A 128 -5.86 -10.67 -8.62
C TRP A 128 -5.95 -9.13 -8.56
N ILE A 129 -4.98 -8.45 -7.91
CA ILE A 129 -4.88 -6.99 -7.92
C ILE A 129 -4.37 -6.52 -9.28
N ARG A 130 -3.31 -7.16 -9.80
CA ARG A 130 -2.70 -6.83 -11.10
C ARG A 130 -3.66 -7.01 -12.27
N GLU A 131 -4.45 -8.07 -12.26
CA GLU A 131 -5.37 -8.41 -13.36
C GLU A 131 -6.67 -7.59 -13.34
N ASN A 132 -6.99 -6.92 -12.22
CA ASN A 132 -8.18 -6.10 -12.10
C ASN A 132 -7.83 -4.60 -12.09
N LYS A 133 -8.19 -3.89 -13.16
CA LYS A 133 -7.82 -2.48 -13.38
C LYS A 133 -8.25 -1.56 -12.23
N GLU A 134 -9.43 -1.77 -11.64
CA GLU A 134 -9.90 -0.94 -10.53
C GLU A 134 -9.11 -1.20 -9.23
N SER A 135 -8.83 -2.47 -8.93
CA SER A 135 -8.00 -2.87 -7.79
C SER A 135 -6.56 -2.39 -7.95
N SER A 136 -6.00 -2.50 -9.16
CA SER A 136 -4.68 -1.95 -9.51
C SER A 136 -4.61 -0.45 -9.27
N ARG A 137 -5.59 0.31 -9.76
CA ARG A 137 -5.67 1.76 -9.56
C ARG A 137 -5.65 2.14 -8.08
N ASN A 138 -6.49 1.48 -7.28
CA ASN A 138 -6.57 1.75 -5.84
C ASN A 138 -5.28 1.36 -5.11
N TYR A 139 -4.70 0.22 -5.47
CA TYR A 139 -3.46 -0.26 -4.88
C TYR A 139 -2.32 0.72 -5.14
N LEU A 140 -2.14 1.14 -6.40
CA LEU A 140 -1.14 2.13 -6.82
C LEU A 140 -1.36 3.49 -6.15
N ARG A 141 -2.59 4.00 -6.13
CA ARG A 141 -2.88 5.29 -5.48
C ARG A 141 -2.43 5.31 -4.03
N ILE A 142 -2.80 4.29 -3.26
CA ILE A 142 -2.40 4.18 -1.84
C ILE A 142 -0.89 3.97 -1.71
N ALA A 143 -0.26 3.21 -2.62
CA ALA A 143 1.19 3.06 -2.64
C ALA A 143 1.91 4.41 -2.77
N PHE A 144 1.43 5.29 -3.66
CA PHE A 144 1.97 6.64 -3.85
C PHE A 144 1.57 7.61 -2.72
N ASP A 145 0.43 7.41 -2.06
CA ASP A 145 0.09 8.13 -0.84
C ASP A 145 1.07 7.80 0.30
N CYS A 146 1.47 6.54 0.46
CA CYS A 146 2.42 6.12 1.49
C CYS A 146 3.87 6.46 1.13
N GLU A 147 4.37 5.91 0.02
CA GLU A 147 5.80 5.92 -0.32
C GLU A 147 6.17 6.91 -1.43
N GLY A 148 5.16 7.50 -2.07
CA GLY A 148 5.34 8.44 -3.17
C GLY A 148 5.69 9.85 -2.69
N CYS A 149 6.42 10.59 -3.50
CA CYS A 149 6.61 12.03 -3.33
C CYS A 149 6.40 12.77 -4.66
N VAL A 150 5.87 13.98 -4.58
CA VAL A 150 5.65 14.89 -5.71
C VAL A 150 6.25 16.26 -5.36
N TRP A 151 7.03 16.83 -6.29
CA TRP A 151 7.73 18.10 -6.11
C TRP A 151 8.20 18.67 -7.47
N ARG A 152 8.75 19.90 -7.46
CA ARG A 152 9.57 20.44 -8.56
C ARG A 152 11.03 20.42 -8.13
N ASP A 153 11.92 20.01 -9.03
CA ASP A 153 13.36 20.13 -8.78
C ASP A 153 13.83 21.60 -8.89
N PRO A 154 15.11 21.91 -8.59
CA PRO A 154 15.61 23.29 -8.61
C PRO A 154 15.44 24.01 -9.95
N ASP A 155 15.44 23.27 -11.06
CA ASP A 155 15.22 23.79 -12.42
C ASP A 155 13.73 23.94 -12.77
N GLY A 156 12.84 23.69 -11.79
CA GLY A 156 11.39 23.83 -11.94
C GLY A 156 10.69 22.62 -12.56
N TYR A 157 11.43 21.56 -12.93
CA TYR A 157 10.83 20.40 -13.58
C TYR A 157 10.05 19.55 -12.57
N PRO A 158 8.83 19.11 -12.92
CA PRO A 158 8.04 18.28 -12.03
C PRO A 158 8.61 16.87 -11.91
N ARG A 159 8.52 16.33 -10.69
CA ARG A 159 9.01 15.00 -10.32
C ARG A 159 7.95 14.28 -9.48
N ILE A 160 7.69 13.03 -9.84
CA ILE A 160 6.96 12.07 -8.99
C ILE A 160 7.84 10.85 -8.84
N ARG A 161 8.15 10.47 -7.61
CA ARG A 161 9.03 9.33 -7.29
C ARG A 161 8.35 8.41 -6.30
N PHE A 162 8.58 7.13 -6.49
CA PHE A 162 8.28 6.07 -5.52
C PHE A 162 9.59 5.50 -5.00
N ALA A 163 9.68 5.24 -3.70
CA ALA A 163 10.86 4.65 -3.08
C ALA A 163 10.44 3.68 -1.97
N MET A 164 11.05 2.48 -1.92
CA MET A 164 10.78 1.52 -0.85
C MET A 164 12.08 0.87 -0.39
N ASN A 165 12.26 0.73 0.93
CA ASN A 165 13.47 0.15 1.50
C ASN A 165 13.40 -1.39 1.55
N LYS A 166 14.53 -2.03 1.28
CA LYS A 166 14.68 -3.48 1.35
C LYS A 166 16.05 -3.88 1.93
N SER A 167 16.11 -5.02 2.62
CA SER A 167 17.39 -5.56 3.07
C SER A 167 18.26 -5.94 1.89
N LEU A 168 19.59 -5.89 2.06
CA LEU A 168 20.54 -6.23 1.00
C LEU A 168 20.29 -7.62 0.40
N ASN A 169 19.97 -8.60 1.24
CA ASN A 169 19.72 -9.99 0.82
C ASN A 169 18.43 -10.16 -0.01
N LEU A 170 17.53 -9.16 -0.03
CA LEU A 170 16.25 -9.21 -0.73
C LEU A 170 16.14 -8.15 -1.84
N LEU A 171 17.26 -7.55 -2.28
CA LEU A 171 17.21 -6.47 -3.28
C LEU A 171 16.67 -6.95 -4.63
N GLU A 172 17.04 -8.14 -5.08
CA GLU A 172 16.56 -8.67 -6.35
C GLU A 172 15.05 -8.94 -6.32
N ASP A 173 14.52 -9.48 -5.21
CA ASP A 173 13.08 -9.65 -5.05
C ASP A 173 12.36 -8.32 -4.89
N GLY A 174 12.98 -7.35 -4.22
CA GLY A 174 12.50 -5.98 -4.21
C GLY A 174 12.44 -5.37 -5.61
N LYS A 175 13.43 -5.61 -6.48
CA LYS A 175 13.43 -5.15 -7.87
C LYS A 175 12.31 -5.79 -8.68
N LYS A 176 12.02 -7.09 -8.46
CA LYS A 176 10.86 -7.78 -9.06
C LYS A 176 9.55 -7.11 -8.64
N PHE A 177 9.36 -6.83 -7.34
CA PHE A 177 8.18 -6.11 -6.86
C PHE A 177 8.04 -4.71 -7.49
N ILE A 178 9.14 -3.94 -7.57
CA ILE A 178 9.13 -2.64 -8.23
C ILE A 178 8.78 -2.78 -9.72
N GLN A 179 9.23 -3.84 -10.38
CA GLN A 179 8.86 -4.12 -11.76
C GLN A 179 7.35 -4.41 -11.88
N SER A 180 6.77 -5.24 -11.01
CA SER A 180 5.32 -5.47 -10.95
C SER A 180 4.52 -4.16 -10.80
N MET A 181 4.98 -3.23 -9.96
CA MET A 181 4.37 -1.90 -9.81
C MET A 181 4.44 -1.07 -11.10
N LYS A 182 5.58 -1.11 -11.79
CA LYS A 182 5.78 -0.39 -13.07
C LYS A 182 4.94 -0.99 -14.19
N ASP A 183 4.78 -2.30 -14.22
CA ASP A 183 3.93 -2.99 -15.20
C ASP A 183 2.46 -2.58 -15.00
N MET A 184 1.99 -2.56 -13.74
CA MET A 184 0.65 -2.04 -13.41
C MET A 184 0.46 -0.59 -13.83
N LEU A 185 1.46 0.28 -13.65
CA LEU A 185 1.42 1.66 -14.16
C LEU A 185 1.36 1.71 -15.70
N GLY A 186 2.04 0.78 -16.36
CA GLY A 186 2.02 0.59 -17.81
C GLY A 186 0.62 0.36 -18.38
N GLU A 187 -0.24 -0.36 -17.65
CA GLU A 187 -1.66 -0.60 -18.00
C GLU A 187 -2.53 0.67 -18.00
N PHE A 188 -2.05 1.76 -17.38
CA PHE A 188 -2.64 3.09 -17.43
C PHE A 188 -1.88 4.04 -18.38
N ASP A 189 -0.99 3.47 -19.19
CA ASP A 189 -0.05 4.17 -20.08
C ASP A 189 0.83 5.22 -19.37
N ILE A 190 1.20 4.92 -18.13
CA ILE A 190 2.11 5.73 -17.32
C ILE A 190 3.51 5.13 -17.45
N LYS A 191 4.41 5.84 -18.13
CA LYS A 191 5.79 5.41 -18.30
C LYS A 191 6.64 5.82 -17.11
N THR A 192 7.51 4.92 -16.67
CA THR A 192 8.46 5.17 -15.58
C THR A 192 9.90 5.16 -16.08
N THR A 193 10.82 5.66 -15.27
CA THR A 193 12.26 5.47 -15.47
C THR A 193 12.68 4.04 -15.11
N LYS A 194 13.96 3.71 -15.36
CA LYS A 194 14.58 2.47 -14.84
C LYS A 194 14.58 2.51 -13.31
N THR A 195 14.62 1.35 -12.68
CA THR A 195 14.78 1.25 -11.23
C THR A 195 16.24 1.58 -10.88
N TRP A 196 16.47 2.37 -9.83
CA TRP A 196 17.81 2.58 -9.27
C TRP A 196 17.81 2.39 -7.75
N GLU A 197 19.00 2.27 -7.20
CA GLU A 197 19.23 2.12 -5.77
C GLU A 197 19.71 3.45 -5.18
N ARG A 198 19.26 3.80 -3.98
CA ARG A 198 19.79 4.88 -3.14
C ARG A 198 20.22 4.32 -1.79
N GLY A 199 21.16 4.99 -1.13
CA GLY A 199 21.52 4.68 0.26
C GLY A 199 20.26 4.53 1.12
N GLY A 200 20.16 3.42 1.85
CA GLY A 200 19.04 3.15 2.74
C GLY A 200 19.33 3.61 4.17
N TYR A 201 18.38 3.34 5.06
CA TYR A 201 18.56 3.55 6.48
C TYR A 201 19.19 2.32 7.11
N SER A 202 20.32 2.50 7.79
CA SER A 202 20.81 1.50 8.75
C SER A 202 20.23 1.86 10.11
N ASN A 203 19.13 1.23 10.51
CA ASN A 203 18.64 1.31 11.90
C ASN A 203 19.49 0.44 12.83
N GLY A 204 20.81 0.36 12.60
CA GLY A 204 21.79 -0.36 13.40
C GLY A 204 21.78 -1.89 13.31
N ILE A 205 20.71 -2.52 12.82
CA ILE A 205 20.57 -4.00 12.87
C ILE A 205 20.56 -4.66 11.50
N ILE A 206 19.96 -4.02 10.48
CA ILE A 206 19.82 -4.62 9.14
C ILE A 206 20.17 -3.57 8.10
N PRO A 207 21.24 -3.76 7.30
CA PRO A 207 21.56 -2.84 6.23
C PRO A 207 20.48 -2.89 5.15
N THR A 208 20.06 -1.72 4.68
CA THR A 208 19.04 -1.59 3.64
C THR A 208 19.49 -0.69 2.50
N LYS A 209 18.88 -0.86 1.33
CA LYS A 209 18.90 0.14 0.25
C LYS A 209 17.47 0.51 -0.12
N SER A 210 17.30 1.73 -0.63
CA SER A 210 16.04 2.20 -1.15
C SER A 210 15.96 1.91 -2.65
N LEU A 211 14.97 1.14 -3.06
CA LEU A 211 14.66 0.88 -4.47
C LEU A 211 13.71 1.95 -4.98
N CYS A 212 14.14 2.70 -5.99
CA CYS A 212 13.48 3.90 -6.45
C CYS A 212 13.11 3.81 -7.94
N PHE A 213 11.99 4.42 -8.31
CA PHE A 213 11.70 4.80 -9.70
C PHE A 213 10.92 6.12 -9.75
N SER A 214 10.93 6.79 -10.90
CA SER A 214 10.15 8.02 -11.12
C SER A 214 9.15 7.84 -12.26
N ILE A 215 8.04 8.56 -12.18
CA ILE A 215 7.14 8.76 -13.33
C ILE A 215 7.85 9.70 -14.31
N LYS A 216 7.88 9.33 -15.60
CA LYS A 216 8.46 10.21 -16.63
C LYS A 216 7.58 11.46 -16.76
N THR A 217 8.19 12.62 -16.99
CA THR A 217 7.49 13.92 -17.12
C THR A 217 6.29 13.86 -18.05
N ARG A 218 6.46 13.28 -19.24
CA ARG A 218 5.38 13.08 -20.24
C ARG A 218 4.17 12.24 -19.77
N SER A 219 4.30 11.51 -18.68
CA SER A 219 3.26 10.67 -18.09
C SER A 219 2.64 11.26 -16.82
N ILE A 220 3.07 12.45 -16.37
CA ILE A 220 2.55 13.10 -15.16
C ILE A 220 1.06 13.43 -15.31
N LYS A 221 0.63 13.96 -16.46
CA LYS A 221 -0.79 14.23 -16.74
C LYS A 221 -1.64 12.94 -16.61
N LYS A 222 -1.23 11.86 -17.28
CA LYS A 222 -1.88 10.55 -17.18
C LYS A 222 -1.89 10.00 -15.76
N PHE A 223 -0.79 10.18 -15.02
CA PHE A 223 -0.74 9.80 -13.61
C PHE A 223 -1.78 10.58 -12.79
N SER A 224 -1.91 11.90 -12.99
CA SER A 224 -2.91 12.72 -12.31
C SER A 224 -4.35 12.28 -12.59
N GLU A 225 -4.65 11.97 -13.86
CA GLU A 225 -5.99 11.56 -14.30
C GLU A 225 -6.37 10.15 -13.83
N GLN A 226 -5.42 9.20 -13.89
CA GLN A 226 -5.71 7.78 -13.66
C GLN A 226 -5.45 7.34 -12.23
N ILE A 227 -4.36 7.82 -11.63
CA ILE A 227 -3.88 7.39 -10.31
C ILE A 227 -4.08 8.52 -9.31
N GLY A 228 -3.30 9.61 -9.40
CA GLY A 228 -3.36 10.73 -8.45
C GLY A 228 -2.99 10.35 -7.01
N PHE A 229 -3.39 11.18 -6.07
CA PHE A 229 -3.18 11.04 -4.63
C PHE A 229 -4.50 11.23 -3.88
N ASN A 230 -4.70 10.53 -2.77
CA ASN A 230 -5.77 10.88 -1.82
C ASN A 230 -5.30 11.92 -0.80
N ILE A 231 -3.99 12.01 -0.56
CA ILE A 231 -3.43 13.03 0.34
C ILE A 231 -3.57 14.41 -0.31
N GLU A 232 -4.41 15.27 0.28
CA GLU A 232 -4.79 16.57 -0.26
C GLU A 232 -3.60 17.44 -0.66
N ARG A 233 -2.58 17.53 0.21
CA ARG A 233 -1.36 18.30 -0.08
C ARG A 233 -0.64 17.80 -1.34
N LYS A 234 -0.50 16.47 -1.50
CA LYS A 234 0.14 15.87 -2.68
C LYS A 234 -0.72 16.08 -3.93
N GLN A 235 -2.04 15.90 -3.80
CA GLN A 235 -2.97 16.09 -4.91
C GLN A 235 -3.03 17.55 -5.38
N LYS A 236 -3.02 18.52 -4.46
CA LYS A 236 -2.99 19.95 -4.79
C LYS A 236 -1.75 20.29 -5.61
N LEU A 237 -0.56 19.90 -5.12
CA LEU A 237 0.70 20.14 -5.83
C LEU A 237 0.73 19.45 -7.21
N LEU A 238 0.17 18.25 -7.31
CA LEU A 238 0.05 17.55 -8.60
C LEU A 238 -0.83 18.32 -9.59
N LYS A 239 -1.95 18.91 -9.13
CA LYS A 239 -2.82 19.73 -9.98
C LYS A 239 -2.11 20.99 -10.47
N GLU A 240 -1.45 21.72 -9.58
CA GLU A 240 -0.66 22.92 -9.91
C GLU A 240 0.43 22.60 -10.96
N ILE A 241 1.10 21.46 -10.81
CA ILE A 241 2.08 20.97 -11.80
C ILE A 241 1.43 20.77 -13.18
N VAL A 242 0.30 20.06 -13.24
CA VAL A 242 -0.36 19.74 -14.50
C VAL A 242 -0.92 20.98 -15.18
N GLU A 243 -1.48 21.93 -14.42
CA GLU A 243 -2.04 23.17 -14.95
C GLU A 243 -0.96 24.09 -15.56
N SER A 244 0.17 24.24 -14.88
CA SER A 244 1.29 25.05 -15.40
C SER A 244 1.92 24.50 -16.69
N ASP A 245 1.97 23.16 -16.85
CA ASP A 245 2.56 22.51 -18.04
C ASP A 245 1.65 22.65 -19.27
N VAL A 246 0.35 22.91 -19.06
CA VAL A 246 -0.60 23.24 -20.13
C VAL A 246 -0.41 24.69 -20.59
N MET A 247 -0.11 25.61 -19.68
CA MET A 247 0.07 27.03 -20.01
C MET A 247 1.43 27.34 -20.66
N GLY A 248 2.51 26.65 -20.27
CA GLY A 248 3.85 26.87 -20.81
C GLY A 248 4.14 26.28 -22.20
N ARG A 249 3.12 25.88 -22.97
CA ARG A 249 3.25 25.39 -24.36
C ARG A 249 2.70 26.36 -25.41
N PHE A 250 2.41 27.60 -25.01
CA PHE A 250 1.87 28.65 -25.90
C PHE A 250 2.84 29.83 -26.13
N ASP A 251 4.10 29.71 -25.72
CA ASP A 251 5.17 30.65 -26.05
C ASP A 251 6.21 30.03 -26.98
#